data_AF-A0A2Z1CKW0-F1
#
_entry.id   AF-A0A2Z1CKW0-F1
#
_cell.length_a   1.000
_cell.length_b   1.000
_cell.length_c   1.000
_cell.angle_alpha   90.00
_cell.angle_beta   90.00
_cell.angle_gamma   90.00
#
_symmetry.space_group_name_H-M   'P 1'
#
loop_
_entity.id
_entity.type
_entity.pdbx_description
1 polymer ?
#
loop_
_entity_poly.entity_id
_entity_poly.type
_entity_poly.pdbx_seq_one_letter_code
_entity_poly.pdbx_strand_id
1 'polypeptide(L)'
;MKKYALLLCLTLTGCTGGKTILPVTAADIQDRSLILGAQQAVQRGQYQEAEQLLSKYVYRTDNGDLKIQFWGLNGESRKIAIDTVISLLWETGRDQTLAQFAKEYLSGDEYKVTMCRLSERQAHYPDAYACWNNLGHEDRAERTIRTEAALRILGTE
;
A
#
# COMPACT_ATOMS: atom_id res chain seq x y z
N MET A 1 21.04 68.36 24.56
CA MET A 1 21.24 66.91 24.82
C MET A 1 20.15 66.43 25.77
N LYS A 2 19.10 65.79 25.26
CA LYS A 2 18.05 65.11 26.04
C LYS A 2 17.94 63.68 25.53
N LYS A 3 18.06 62.71 26.44
CA LYS A 3 18.09 61.27 26.16
C LYS A 3 16.67 60.79 25.85
N TYR A 4 16.46 60.18 24.69
CA TYR A 4 15.21 59.53 24.31
C TYR A 4 15.18 58.13 24.92
N ALA A 5 14.11 57.83 25.66
CA ALA A 5 13.86 56.55 26.30
C ALA A 5 13.38 55.50 25.27
N LEU A 6 13.83 54.26 25.50
CA LEU A 6 13.54 53.03 24.77
C LEU A 6 12.03 52.81 24.55
N LEU A 7 11.57 52.44 23.35
CA LEU A 7 11.58 51.08 22.75
C LEU A 7 10.84 50.03 23.60
N LEU A 8 9.56 49.82 23.25
CA LEU A 8 8.79 48.63 23.61
C LEU A 8 7.78 48.35 22.47
N CYS A 9 8.30 47.84 21.35
CA CYS A 9 7.47 47.15 20.37
C CYS A 9 7.18 45.74 20.92
N LEU A 10 5.96 45.54 21.39
CA LEU A 10 5.37 44.22 21.64
C LEU A 10 5.25 43.47 20.30
N THR A 11 6.24 42.67 19.96
CA THR A 11 6.08 41.65 18.92
C THR A 11 5.36 40.45 19.53
N LEU A 12 4.10 40.29 19.14
CA LEU A 12 3.30 39.09 19.34
C LEU A 12 4.04 37.89 18.75
N THR A 13 4.69 37.09 19.59
CA THR A 13 5.20 35.77 19.23
C THR A 13 4.02 34.80 19.13
N GLY A 14 3.37 34.81 17.98
CA GLY A 14 2.52 33.70 17.56
C GLY A 14 3.40 32.49 17.26
N CYS A 15 3.52 31.57 18.22
CA CYS A 15 3.99 30.21 17.97
C CYS A 15 2.98 29.51 17.05
N THR A 16 3.08 29.74 15.75
CA THR A 16 2.51 28.83 14.78
C THR A 16 3.38 27.58 14.83
N GLY A 17 2.84 26.50 15.41
CA GLY A 17 3.38 25.15 15.24
C GLY A 17 3.27 24.75 13.77
N GLY A 18 4.11 25.35 12.93
CA GLY A 18 4.19 25.05 11.52
C GLY A 18 4.82 23.69 11.37
N LYS A 19 4.01 22.68 11.06
CA LYS A 19 4.50 21.53 10.30
C LYS A 19 5.23 22.12 9.10
N THR A 20 6.54 21.93 9.02
CA THR A 20 7.36 22.38 7.89
C THR A 20 6.82 21.66 6.66
N ILE A 21 5.95 22.31 5.90
CA ILE A 21 5.53 21.85 4.58
C ILE A 21 6.74 22.13 3.70
N LEU A 22 7.66 21.17 3.62
CA LEU A 22 8.75 21.24 2.66
C LEU A 22 8.11 21.41 1.26
N PRO A 23 8.61 22.33 0.43
CA PRO A 23 8.02 22.59 -0.88
C PRO A 23 8.13 21.33 -1.76
N VAL A 24 7.01 20.96 -2.38
CA VAL A 24 6.95 19.88 -3.38
C VAL A 24 7.91 20.21 -4.53
N THR A 25 8.83 19.30 -4.84
CA THR A 25 9.82 19.49 -5.90
C THR A 25 9.32 18.96 -7.24
N ALA A 26 9.95 19.37 -8.35
CA ALA A 26 9.65 18.82 -9.68
C ALA A 26 9.89 17.30 -9.76
N ALA A 27 10.89 16.79 -9.01
CA ALA A 27 11.16 15.37 -8.90
C ALA A 27 10.00 14.62 -8.22
N ASP A 28 9.42 15.20 -7.16
CA ASP A 28 8.24 14.62 -6.48
C ASP A 28 7.03 14.49 -7.42
N ILE A 29 6.80 15.50 -8.28
CA ILE A 29 5.71 15.49 -9.26
C ILE A 29 5.94 14.40 -10.31
N GLN A 30 7.18 14.27 -10.81
CA GLN A 30 7.53 13.26 -11.79
C GLN A 30 7.41 11.85 -11.22
N ASP A 31 7.92 11.62 -10.00
CA ASP A 31 7.84 10.30 -9.36
C ASP A 31 6.39 9.90 -9.09
N ARG A 32 5.55 10.84 -8.62
CA ARG A 32 4.11 10.62 -8.46
C ARG A 32 3.45 10.27 -9.80
N SER A 33 3.77 10.99 -10.87
CA SER A 33 3.21 10.73 -12.19
C SER A 33 3.55 9.33 -12.71
N LEU A 34 4.78 8.84 -12.48
CA LEU A 34 5.20 7.50 -12.89
C LEU A 34 4.46 6.41 -12.10
N ILE A 35 4.32 6.60 -10.78
CA ILE A 35 3.57 5.68 -9.92
C ILE A 35 2.09 5.63 -10.32
N LEU A 36 1.47 6.77 -10.61
CA LEU A 36 0.09 6.82 -11.11
C LEU A 36 -0.05 6.15 -12.47
N GLY A 37 0.93 6.32 -13.35
CA GLY A 37 1.00 5.59 -14.62
C GLY A 37 1.03 4.07 -14.42
N ALA A 38 1.85 3.59 -13.47
CA ALA A 38 1.90 2.18 -13.13
C ALA A 38 0.57 1.66 -12.57
N GLN A 39 -0.09 2.44 -11.72
CA GLN A 39 -1.42 2.11 -11.20
C GLN A 39 -2.45 1.95 -12.32
N GLN A 40 -2.46 2.87 -13.28
CA GLN A 40 -3.34 2.79 -14.43
C GLN A 40 -3.01 1.58 -15.32
N ALA A 41 -1.73 1.26 -15.51
CA ALA A 41 -1.30 0.09 -16.26
C ALA A 41 -1.79 -1.21 -15.59
N VAL A 42 -1.71 -1.33 -14.25
CA VAL A 42 -2.29 -2.48 -13.52
C VAL A 42 -3.79 -2.59 -13.75
N GLN A 43 -4.53 -1.48 -13.64
CA GLN A 43 -5.99 -1.47 -13.85
C GLN A 43 -6.41 -1.88 -15.27
N ARG A 44 -5.53 -1.67 -16.26
CA ARG A 44 -5.75 -2.06 -17.67
C ARG A 44 -5.22 -3.46 -18.00
N GLY A 45 -4.65 -4.18 -17.03
CA GLY A 45 -4.02 -5.48 -17.27
C GLY A 45 -2.65 -5.41 -17.97
N GLN A 46 -2.06 -4.22 -18.08
CA GLN A 46 -0.76 -3.98 -18.70
C GLN A 46 0.37 -4.23 -17.68
N TYR A 47 0.49 -5.45 -17.17
CA TYR A 47 1.36 -5.75 -16.02
C TYR A 47 2.85 -5.55 -16.30
N GLN A 48 3.32 -5.85 -17.52
CA GLN A 48 4.71 -5.63 -17.90
C GLN A 48 5.08 -4.13 -17.91
N GLU A 49 4.17 -3.29 -18.40
CA GLU A 49 4.33 -1.83 -18.38
C GLU A 49 4.34 -1.30 -16.93
N ALA A 50 3.43 -1.81 -16.09
CA ALA A 50 3.42 -1.46 -14.67
C ALA A 50 4.75 -1.83 -13.98
N GLU A 51 5.31 -3.01 -14.27
CA GLU A 51 6.61 -3.43 -13.74
C GLU A 51 7.75 -2.53 -14.21
N GLN A 52 7.78 -2.15 -15.48
CA GLN A 52 8.78 -1.23 -16.01
C GLN A 52 8.71 0.13 -15.32
N LEU A 53 7.50 0.69 -15.16
CA LEU A 53 7.29 1.97 -14.47
C LEU A 53 7.67 1.91 -12.99
N LEU A 54 7.42 0.78 -12.33
CA LEU A 54 7.78 0.58 -10.91
C LEU A 54 9.24 0.23 -10.68
N SER A 55 9.98 -0.20 -11.71
CA SER A 55 11.35 -0.75 -11.58
C SER A 55 12.34 0.18 -10.87
N LYS A 56 12.15 1.50 -10.97
CA LYS A 56 12.98 2.50 -10.27
C LYS A 56 12.72 2.54 -8.75
N TYR A 57 11.54 2.11 -8.32
CA TYR A 57 11.04 2.23 -6.96
C TYR A 57 11.04 0.92 -6.18
N VAL A 58 11.39 -0.19 -6.83
CA VAL A 58 11.44 -1.51 -6.20
C VAL A 58 12.76 -2.20 -6.46
N TYR A 59 13.20 -3.01 -5.51
CA TYR A 59 14.37 -3.86 -5.67
C TYR A 59 14.14 -5.21 -4.99
N ARG A 60 14.94 -6.20 -5.34
CA ARG A 60 15.00 -7.48 -4.62
C ARG A 60 16.23 -7.53 -3.74
N THR A 61 16.08 -8.01 -2.52
CA THR A 61 17.22 -8.33 -1.63
C THR A 61 17.94 -9.59 -2.12
N ASP A 62 19.09 -9.90 -1.53
CA ASP A 62 19.85 -11.12 -1.81
C ASP A 62 19.03 -12.40 -1.52
N ASN A 63 18.09 -12.32 -0.57
CA ASN A 63 17.16 -13.42 -0.24
C ASN A 63 15.96 -13.49 -1.22
N GLY A 64 15.87 -12.57 -2.17
CA GLY A 64 14.78 -12.48 -3.14
C GLY A 64 13.59 -11.63 -2.69
N ASP A 65 13.62 -11.04 -1.50
CA ASP A 65 12.50 -10.26 -0.95
C ASP A 65 12.28 -8.99 -1.76
N LEU A 66 11.05 -8.72 -2.18
CA LEU A 66 10.70 -7.47 -2.85
C LEU A 66 10.60 -6.33 -1.83
N LYS A 67 11.28 -5.22 -2.08
CA LYS A 67 11.31 -4.03 -1.22
C LYS A 67 11.11 -2.75 -2.02
N ILE A 68 10.58 -1.72 -1.37
CA ILE A 68 10.47 -0.35 -1.89
C ILE A 68 11.76 0.43 -1.65
N GLN A 69 12.25 1.12 -2.68
CA GLN A 69 13.31 2.12 -2.59
C GLN A 69 12.72 3.40 -1.99
N PHE A 70 13.02 3.69 -0.71
CA PHE A 70 12.41 4.81 0.01
C PHE A 70 12.98 6.20 -0.33
N TRP A 71 14.17 6.26 -0.93
CA TRP A 71 14.84 7.52 -1.22
C TRP A 71 14.12 8.27 -2.35
N GLY A 72 13.67 9.49 -2.09
CA GLY A 72 12.98 10.34 -3.07
C GLY A 72 11.45 10.26 -3.05
N LEU A 73 10.84 9.37 -2.26
CA LEU A 73 9.37 9.26 -2.17
C LEU A 73 8.83 9.92 -0.90
N ASN A 74 8.00 10.94 -1.09
CA ASN A 74 7.15 11.48 -0.03
C ASN A 74 6.10 10.44 0.46
N GLY A 75 5.50 10.69 1.62
CA GLY A 75 4.62 9.71 2.28
C GLY A 75 3.39 9.30 1.45
N GLU A 76 2.79 10.23 0.69
CA GLU A 76 1.63 9.94 -0.17
C GLU A 76 2.03 9.07 -1.36
N SER A 77 3.08 9.47 -2.10
CA SER A 77 3.58 8.71 -3.25
C SER A 77 4.04 7.32 -2.85
N ARG A 78 4.60 7.19 -1.64
CA ARG A 78 4.98 5.90 -1.05
C ARG A 78 3.77 5.00 -0.83
N LYS A 79 2.66 5.50 -0.27
CA LYS A 79 1.44 4.70 -0.08
C LYS A 79 0.89 4.24 -1.42
N ILE A 80 0.82 5.12 -2.41
CA ILE A 80 0.34 4.77 -3.76
C ILE A 80 1.25 3.71 -4.40
N ALA A 81 2.57 3.81 -4.25
CA ALA A 81 3.50 2.80 -4.75
C ALA A 81 3.30 1.43 -4.08
N ILE A 82 3.16 1.41 -2.75
CA ILE A 82 2.87 0.18 -1.98
C ILE A 82 1.57 -0.46 -2.46
N ASP A 83 0.50 0.32 -2.56
CA ASP A 83 -0.82 -0.16 -3.01
C ASP A 83 -0.76 -0.68 -4.45
N THR A 84 -0.03 0.00 -5.31
CA THR A 84 0.16 -0.41 -6.72
C THR A 84 0.94 -1.72 -6.82
N VAL A 85 2.00 -1.90 -6.04
CA VAL A 85 2.75 -3.17 -5.98
C VAL A 85 1.86 -4.29 -5.46
N ILE A 86 1.08 -4.05 -4.40
CA ILE A 86 0.14 -5.04 -3.87
C ILE A 86 -0.89 -5.46 -4.92
N SER A 87 -1.51 -4.50 -5.62
CA SER A 87 -2.43 -4.79 -6.71
C SER A 87 -1.74 -5.57 -7.83
N LEU A 88 -0.55 -5.16 -8.25
CA LEU A 88 0.20 -5.87 -9.28
C LEU A 88 0.51 -7.32 -8.87
N LEU A 89 1.00 -7.55 -7.65
CA LEU A 89 1.29 -8.90 -7.16
C LEU A 89 0.01 -9.75 -7.06
N TRP A 90 -1.10 -9.14 -6.65
CA TRP A 90 -2.41 -9.79 -6.61
C TRP A 90 -2.88 -10.18 -8.01
N GLU A 91 -2.89 -9.25 -8.98
CA GLU A 91 -3.38 -9.53 -10.34
C GLU A 91 -2.51 -10.56 -11.08
N THR A 92 -1.22 -10.63 -10.75
CA THR A 92 -0.27 -11.59 -11.37
C THR A 92 -0.15 -12.93 -10.63
N GLY A 93 -0.95 -13.15 -9.58
CA GLY A 93 -0.95 -14.41 -8.82
C GLY A 93 0.34 -14.71 -8.06
N ARG A 94 1.16 -13.68 -7.76
CA ARG A 94 2.43 -13.83 -7.02
C ARG A 94 2.20 -13.85 -5.51
N ASP A 95 1.37 -14.77 -5.06
CA ASP A 95 0.80 -14.78 -3.71
C ASP A 95 1.86 -14.88 -2.59
N GLN A 96 2.93 -15.65 -2.78
CA GLN A 96 4.02 -15.75 -1.79
C GLN A 96 4.75 -14.41 -1.63
N THR A 97 5.10 -13.76 -2.75
CA THR A 97 5.72 -12.43 -2.73
C THR A 97 4.75 -11.40 -2.15
N LEU A 98 3.45 -11.51 -2.46
CA LEU A 98 2.42 -10.64 -1.89
C LEU A 98 2.31 -10.78 -0.37
N ALA A 99 2.28 -12.00 0.16
CA ALA A 99 2.22 -12.24 1.60
C ALA A 99 3.42 -11.61 2.33
N GLN A 100 4.62 -11.80 1.79
CA GLN A 100 5.84 -11.23 2.34
C GLN A 100 5.84 -9.70 2.27
N PHE A 101 5.46 -9.14 1.12
CA PHE A 101 5.40 -7.69 0.92
C PHE A 101 4.34 -7.04 1.82
N ALA A 102 3.16 -7.66 1.93
CA ALA A 102 2.08 -7.20 2.81
C ALA A 102 2.51 -7.19 4.27
N LYS A 103 3.25 -8.21 4.74
CA LYS A 103 3.76 -8.25 6.12
C LYS A 103 4.69 -7.08 6.44
N GLU A 104 5.46 -6.62 5.46
CA GLU A 104 6.40 -5.52 5.63
C GLU A 104 5.71 -4.15 5.57
N TYR A 105 4.77 -3.97 4.64
CA TYR A 105 4.29 -2.65 4.23
C TYR A 105 2.85 -2.34 4.61
N LEU A 106 2.03 -3.35 4.92
CA LEU A 106 0.67 -3.16 5.42
C LEU A 106 0.62 -3.28 6.93
N SER A 107 -0.37 -2.65 7.53
CA SER A 107 -0.60 -2.73 8.97
C SER A 107 -2.10 -2.77 9.28
N GLY A 108 -2.44 -3.15 10.51
CA GLY A 108 -3.81 -3.17 10.98
C GLY A 108 -4.72 -4.01 10.09
N ASP A 109 -5.86 -3.45 9.71
CA ASP A 109 -6.88 -4.16 8.95
C ASP A 109 -6.50 -4.39 7.49
N GLU A 110 -5.73 -3.49 6.86
CA GLU A 110 -5.25 -3.68 5.49
C GLU A 110 -4.44 -4.99 5.37
N TYR A 111 -3.55 -5.24 6.32
CA TYR A 111 -2.76 -6.48 6.37
C TYR A 111 -3.67 -7.69 6.58
N LYS A 112 -4.53 -7.66 7.62
CA LYS A 112 -5.38 -8.81 7.96
C LYS A 112 -6.32 -9.18 6.81
N VAL A 113 -6.98 -8.18 6.20
CA VAL A 113 -7.88 -8.37 5.04
C VAL A 113 -7.10 -8.98 3.87
N THR A 114 -5.89 -8.50 3.60
CA THR A 114 -5.04 -9.05 2.53
C THR A 114 -4.70 -10.52 2.79
N MET A 115 -4.38 -10.89 4.03
CA MET A 115 -4.09 -12.28 4.38
C MET A 115 -5.33 -13.18 4.29
N CYS A 116 -6.52 -12.71 4.69
CA CYS A 116 -7.75 -13.48 4.50
C CYS A 116 -8.04 -13.73 3.01
N ARG A 117 -7.86 -12.69 2.16
CA ARG A 117 -8.02 -12.81 0.70
C ARG A 117 -7.02 -13.79 0.06
N LEU A 118 -5.78 -13.78 0.53
CA LEU A 118 -4.76 -14.75 0.07
C LEU A 118 -5.15 -16.18 0.42
N SER A 119 -5.66 -16.40 1.63
CA SER A 119 -6.16 -17.69 2.07
C SER A 119 -7.32 -18.19 1.19
N GLU A 120 -8.29 -17.31 0.89
CA GLU A 120 -9.40 -17.63 -0.04
C GLU A 120 -8.88 -18.06 -1.42
N ARG A 121 -7.94 -17.29 -1.99
CA ARG A 121 -7.39 -17.54 -3.33
C ARG A 121 -6.61 -18.85 -3.39
N GLN A 122 -5.89 -19.20 -2.34
CA GLN A 122 -5.12 -20.44 -2.24
C GLN A 122 -5.99 -21.66 -1.93
N ALA A 123 -7.33 -21.50 -1.93
CA ALA A 123 -8.29 -22.55 -1.60
C ALA A 123 -8.14 -23.12 -0.18
N HIS A 124 -7.54 -22.35 0.75
CA HIS A 124 -7.49 -22.69 2.17
C HIS A 124 -8.79 -22.24 2.87
N TYR A 125 -9.93 -22.78 2.42
CA TYR A 125 -11.26 -22.30 2.81
C TYR A 125 -11.54 -22.30 4.32
N PRO A 126 -11.16 -23.32 5.11
CA PRO A 126 -11.35 -23.28 6.56
C PRO A 126 -10.59 -22.13 7.24
N ASP A 127 -9.34 -21.89 6.81
CA ASP A 127 -8.50 -20.81 7.34
C ASP A 127 -9.04 -19.45 6.94
N ALA A 128 -9.47 -19.31 5.68
CA ALA A 128 -10.11 -18.10 5.17
C ALA A 128 -11.42 -17.78 5.91
N TYR A 129 -12.27 -18.79 6.16
CA TYR A 129 -13.50 -18.66 6.94
C TYR A 129 -13.22 -18.14 8.35
N ALA A 130 -12.29 -18.78 9.06
CA ALA A 130 -11.88 -18.35 10.40
C ALA A 130 -11.30 -16.93 10.39
N CYS A 131 -10.49 -16.60 9.38
CA CYS A 131 -9.91 -15.27 9.20
C CYS A 131 -10.99 -14.19 9.07
N TRP A 132 -11.98 -14.38 8.19
CA TRP A 132 -13.06 -13.41 8.01
C TRP A 132 -13.95 -13.26 9.24
N ASN A 133 -14.29 -14.35 9.92
CA ASN A 133 -15.07 -14.30 11.15
C ASN A 133 -14.34 -13.55 12.27
N ASN A 134 -13.02 -13.78 12.42
CA ASN A 134 -12.22 -13.06 13.41
C ASN A 134 -12.13 -11.55 13.13
N LEU A 135 -12.37 -11.13 11.88
CA LEU A 135 -12.49 -9.72 11.49
C LEU A 135 -13.92 -9.17 11.59
N GLY A 136 -14.92 -9.99 11.94
CA GLY A 136 -16.33 -9.59 11.97
C GLY A 136 -16.97 -9.49 10.58
N HIS A 137 -16.40 -10.12 9.56
CA HIS A 137 -16.93 -10.15 8.19
C HIS A 137 -17.73 -11.44 7.92
N GLU A 138 -18.81 -11.66 8.66
CA GLU A 138 -19.64 -12.88 8.63
C GLU A 138 -20.14 -13.21 7.22
N ASP A 139 -20.71 -12.24 6.49
CA ASP A 139 -21.16 -12.41 5.10
C ASP A 139 -20.05 -12.89 4.15
N ARG A 140 -18.81 -12.54 4.44
CA ARG A 140 -17.65 -12.95 3.64
C ARG A 140 -17.17 -14.35 4.03
N ALA A 141 -17.18 -14.66 5.32
CA ALA A 141 -16.92 -16.01 5.81
C ALA A 141 -17.92 -17.00 5.20
N GLU A 142 -19.22 -16.70 5.21
CA GLU A 142 -20.23 -17.57 4.59
C GLU A 142 -19.98 -17.80 3.10
N ARG A 143 -19.60 -16.75 2.37
CA ARG A 143 -19.25 -16.86 0.94
C ARG A 143 -18.05 -17.76 0.70
N THR A 144 -17.09 -17.78 1.62
CA THR A 144 -15.92 -18.69 1.54
C THR A 144 -16.37 -20.15 1.53
N ILE A 145 -17.25 -20.54 2.48
CA ILE A 145 -17.75 -21.91 2.59
C ILE A 145 -18.68 -22.28 1.42
N ARG A 146 -19.53 -21.33 0.96
CA ARG A 146 -20.35 -21.56 -0.24
C ARG A 146 -19.49 -21.82 -1.48
N THR A 147 -18.39 -21.08 -1.62
CA THR A 147 -17.42 -21.27 -2.71
C THR A 147 -16.75 -22.64 -2.61
N GLU A 148 -16.31 -23.04 -1.42
CA GLU A 148 -15.77 -24.38 -1.18
C GLU A 148 -16.76 -25.49 -1.58
N ALA A 149 -18.00 -25.38 -1.12
CA ALA A 149 -19.04 -26.34 -1.44
C ALA A 149 -19.31 -26.42 -2.94
N ALA A 150 -19.38 -25.28 -3.62
CA ALA A 150 -19.56 -25.22 -5.07
C ALA A 150 -18.40 -25.90 -5.81
N LEU A 151 -17.16 -25.64 -5.42
CA LEU A 151 -15.97 -26.28 -6.03
C LEU A 151 -15.94 -27.78 -5.79
N ARG A 152 -16.38 -28.25 -4.62
CA ARG A 152 -16.52 -29.69 -4.35
C ARG A 152 -17.55 -30.34 -5.26
N ILE A 153 -18.70 -29.69 -5.48
CA ILE A 153 -19.77 -30.22 -6.35
C ILE A 153 -19.34 -30.22 -7.82
N LEU A 154 -18.69 -29.15 -8.28
CA LEU A 154 -18.27 -28.98 -9.67
C LEU A 154 -16.99 -29.75 -10.01
N GLY A 155 -16.12 -29.98 -9.03
CA GLY A 155 -14.84 -30.69 -9.20
C GLY A 155 -14.92 -32.21 -9.05
N THR A 156 -16.11 -32.77 -8.83
CA THR A 156 -16.35 -34.22 -8.72
C THR A 156 -16.76 -34.89 -10.05
N GLU A 157 -16.31 -34.35 -11.19
CA GLU A 157 -16.38 -35.02 -12.51
C GLU A 157 -15.07 -35.72 -12.88
#